data_AF-A0A2V6AXB6-F1
#
_entry.id   AF-A0A2V6AXB6-F1
#
_cell.length_a   1.000
_cell.length_b   1.000
_cell.length_c   1.000
_cell.angle_alpha   90.00
_cell.angle_beta   90.00
_cell.angle_gamma   90.00
#
_symmetry.space_group_name_H-M   'P 1'
#
loop_
_entity.id
_entity.type
_entity.pdbx_description
1 polymer ?
#
loop_
_entity_poly.entity_id
_entity_poly.type
_entity_poly.pdbx_seq_one_letter_code
_entity_poly.pdbx_strand_id
1 'polypeptide(L)'
;MQTLCLLLTSARCICSEKQSKIYVVFPETAADSNKSGRVLCDLDAKKREHDFFEHPETDVVAVRFSIPAEVKYELIPFELLATPEIFSSVQIHPTDHVVYPSLLANVADSNFSVVRTGSIARTPNQQKIELNLGDRDHPIISKQEIFLIDTMAIPGASGSPLFLSPEPRQTGAAVTAFLLGIIQAHANSPEIIHPVQPAGPDSSPPPDPAKQYWFGANAGIAVVIPAWHIREIMETADFKNRISELIKEDD
;
A
#
# COMPACT_ATOMS: atom_id res chain seq x y z
N MET A 1 17.18 13.83 -19.24
CA MET A 1 16.80 13.93 -17.81
C MET A 1 15.64 12.99 -17.55
N GLN A 2 15.95 11.71 -17.30
CA GLN A 2 14.95 10.72 -16.91
C GLN A 2 14.63 10.90 -15.43
N THR A 3 13.43 11.35 -15.10
CA THR A 3 12.99 11.44 -13.70
C THR A 3 12.78 10.03 -13.14
N LEU A 4 13.45 9.71 -12.04
CA LEU A 4 13.29 8.46 -11.32
C LEU A 4 11.86 8.36 -10.76
N CYS A 5 11.06 7.46 -11.31
CA CYS A 5 9.71 7.20 -10.85
C CYS A 5 9.66 5.78 -10.27
N LEU A 6 9.32 5.69 -8.98
CA LEU A 6 9.17 4.43 -8.26
C LEU A 6 7.69 4.10 -8.16
N LEU A 7 7.31 2.94 -8.69
CA LEU A 7 6.03 2.35 -8.36
C LEU A 7 6.22 1.65 -7.03
N LEU A 8 5.45 2.08 -6.05
CA LEU A 8 5.36 1.45 -4.74
C LEU A 8 4.10 0.63 -4.70
N THR A 9 4.25 -0.68 -4.48
CA THR A 9 3.09 -1.57 -4.38
C THR A 9 3.39 -2.72 -3.43
N SER A 10 2.34 -3.41 -2.99
CA SER A 10 2.52 -4.64 -2.25
C SER A 10 3.15 -5.73 -3.13
N ALA A 11 4.11 -6.47 -2.59
CA ALA A 11 4.73 -7.62 -3.27
C ALA A 11 3.67 -8.68 -3.63
N ARG A 12 2.58 -8.81 -2.87
CA ARG A 12 1.48 -9.74 -3.17
C ARG A 12 0.68 -9.36 -4.42
N CYS A 13 0.53 -8.07 -4.72
CA CYS A 13 -0.06 -7.63 -6.00
C CYS A 13 0.85 -7.93 -7.21
N ILE A 14 2.13 -8.21 -6.97
CA ILE A 14 3.16 -8.47 -7.98
C ILE A 14 3.43 -9.98 -8.13
N CYS A 15 3.53 -10.70 -7.01
CA CYS A 15 4.11 -12.04 -6.92
C CYS A 15 3.08 -13.18 -6.87
N SER A 16 1.80 -12.90 -7.08
CA SER A 16 0.86 -13.93 -7.54
C SER A 16 1.46 -14.58 -8.79
N GLU A 17 1.67 -15.91 -8.80
CA GLU A 17 2.31 -16.70 -9.88
C GLU A 17 1.70 -16.51 -11.29
N LYS A 18 0.71 -15.63 -11.45
CA LYS A 18 0.02 -15.29 -12.69
C LYS A 18 0.20 -13.83 -13.16
N GLN A 19 0.97 -12.99 -12.47
CA GLN A 19 1.14 -11.58 -12.83
C GLN A 19 2.61 -11.17 -13.01
N SER A 20 3.25 -11.59 -14.11
CA SER A 20 4.55 -11.04 -14.55
C SER A 20 4.47 -9.61 -15.08
N LYS A 21 3.27 -9.02 -15.10
CA LYS A 21 2.94 -7.77 -15.77
C LYS A 21 1.97 -6.95 -14.94
N ILE A 22 2.34 -5.70 -14.66
CA ILE A 22 1.47 -4.71 -14.02
C ILE A 22 1.14 -3.61 -15.02
N TYR A 23 -0.09 -3.10 -14.98
CA TYR A 23 -0.42 -1.86 -15.68
C TYR A 23 -0.30 -0.69 -14.71
N VAL A 24 0.62 0.24 -14.98
CA VAL A 24 0.59 1.56 -14.37
C VAL A 24 -0.42 2.39 -15.16
N VAL A 25 -1.50 2.80 -14.49
CA VAL A 25 -2.56 3.59 -15.09
C VAL A 25 -2.34 5.05 -14.75
N PHE A 26 -2.26 5.90 -15.77
CA PHE A 26 -2.22 7.34 -15.60
C PHE A 26 -3.60 7.95 -15.84
N PRO A 27 -4.01 8.95 -15.04
CA PRO A 27 -5.24 9.69 -15.29
C PRO A 27 -5.18 10.36 -16.67
N GLU A 28 -6.34 10.49 -17.32
CA GLU A 28 -6.47 11.06 -18.66
C GLU A 28 -5.77 12.43 -18.75
N THR A 29 -4.97 12.63 -19.79
CA THR A 29 -4.53 13.97 -20.15
C THR A 29 -5.72 14.70 -20.78
N ALA A 30 -5.97 15.93 -20.35
CA ALA A 30 -7.12 16.75 -20.76
C ALA A 30 -7.23 17.06 -22.28
N ALA A 31 -6.34 16.51 -23.12
CA ALA A 31 -6.29 16.75 -24.55
C ALA A 31 -6.94 15.64 -25.40
N ASP A 32 -7.13 14.42 -24.88
CA ASP A 32 -7.74 13.31 -25.61
C ASP A 32 -8.48 12.36 -24.65
N SER A 33 -9.79 12.54 -24.51
CA SER A 33 -10.69 11.79 -23.61
C SER A 33 -10.93 10.32 -24.02
N ASN A 34 -10.00 9.71 -24.77
CA ASN A 34 -10.09 8.34 -25.28
C ASN A 34 -8.81 7.52 -25.05
N LYS A 35 -7.80 8.06 -24.35
CA LYS A 35 -6.55 7.35 -24.06
C LYS A 35 -6.14 7.54 -22.61
N SER A 36 -6.73 6.75 -21.71
CA SER A 36 -6.04 6.45 -20.44
C SER A 36 -4.68 5.83 -20.79
N GLY A 37 -3.58 6.53 -20.48
CA GLY A 37 -2.24 6.00 -20.70
C GLY A 37 -2.03 4.79 -19.78
N ARG A 38 -1.84 3.60 -20.35
CA ARG A 38 -1.46 2.40 -19.62
C ARG A 38 -0.03 2.07 -19.98
N VAL A 39 0.88 2.09 -19.01
CA VAL A 39 2.22 1.56 -19.18
C VAL A 39 2.27 0.15 -18.61
N LEU A 40 2.59 -0.80 -19.48
CA LEU A 40 2.84 -2.17 -19.09
C LEU A 40 4.25 -2.24 -18.47
N CYS A 41 4.32 -2.54 -17.19
CA CYS A 41 5.55 -2.85 -16.48
C CYS A 41 5.72 -4.37 -16.44
N ASP A 42 6.72 -4.89 -17.17
CA ASP A 42 7.12 -6.29 -17.13
C ASP A 42 8.07 -6.51 -15.95
N LEU A 43 7.59 -7.17 -14.92
CA LEU A 43 8.29 -7.32 -13.64
C LEU A 43 9.49 -8.26 -13.76
N ASP A 44 9.39 -9.28 -14.61
CA ASP A 44 10.50 -10.20 -14.85
C ASP A 44 11.62 -9.49 -15.61
N ALA A 45 11.27 -8.61 -16.55
CA ALA A 45 12.24 -7.73 -17.19
C ALA A 45 12.90 -6.82 -16.16
N LYS A 46 12.12 -6.22 -15.24
CA LYS A 46 12.67 -5.36 -14.19
C LYS A 46 13.59 -6.08 -13.21
N LYS A 47 13.30 -7.34 -12.89
CA LYS A 47 14.23 -8.19 -12.12
C LYS A 47 15.54 -8.43 -12.87
N ARG A 48 15.49 -8.73 -14.18
CA ARG A 48 16.69 -8.92 -15.02
C ARG A 48 17.48 -7.63 -15.21
N GLU A 49 16.82 -6.48 -15.21
CA GLU A 49 17.40 -5.15 -15.38
C GLU A 49 17.92 -4.55 -14.06
N HIS A 50 17.82 -5.28 -12.94
CA HIS A 50 18.15 -4.78 -11.60
C HIS A 50 17.37 -3.51 -11.21
N ASP A 51 16.14 -3.37 -11.72
CA ASP A 51 15.23 -2.24 -11.52
C ASP A 51 14.05 -2.60 -10.60
N PHE A 52 14.21 -3.65 -9.81
CA PHE A 52 13.19 -4.24 -8.96
C PHE A 52 13.80 -4.51 -7.57
N PHE A 53 13.26 -3.86 -6.55
CA PHE A 53 13.83 -3.86 -5.20
C PHE A 53 12.76 -4.27 -4.18
N GLU A 54 12.97 -5.41 -3.51
CA GLU A 54 12.05 -5.92 -2.49
C GLU A 54 12.55 -5.58 -1.08
N HIS A 55 11.63 -5.27 -0.18
CA HIS A 55 11.95 -5.22 1.24
C HIS A 55 12.08 -6.65 1.80
N PRO A 56 13.13 -6.98 2.57
CA PRO A 56 13.38 -8.36 3.03
C PRO A 56 12.35 -8.87 4.05
N GLU A 57 11.71 -7.98 4.81
CA GLU A 57 10.80 -8.37 5.90
C GLU A 57 9.33 -7.99 5.66
N THR A 58 9.04 -7.16 4.66
CA THR A 58 7.70 -6.58 4.47
C THR A 58 7.20 -6.77 3.05
N ASP A 59 5.89 -6.72 2.89
CA ASP A 59 5.21 -6.87 1.60
C ASP A 59 5.30 -5.57 0.79
N VAL A 60 6.51 -5.05 0.54
CA VAL A 60 6.79 -3.80 -0.18
C VAL A 60 7.82 -4.03 -1.27
N VAL A 61 7.52 -3.51 -2.46
CA VAL A 61 8.44 -3.49 -3.60
C VAL A 61 8.51 -2.09 -4.17
N ALA A 62 9.72 -1.66 -4.53
CA ALA A 62 9.97 -0.51 -5.36
C ALA A 62 10.39 -0.96 -6.76
N VAL A 63 9.71 -0.47 -7.79
CA VAL A 63 10.03 -0.79 -9.20
C VAL A 63 10.32 0.50 -9.96
N ARG A 64 11.45 0.55 -10.65
CA ARG A 64 11.76 1.65 -11.57
C ARG A 64 11.05 1.44 -12.89
N PHE A 65 10.40 2.47 -13.40
CA PHE A 65 9.77 2.43 -14.73
C PHE A 65 9.84 3.79 -15.42
N SER A 66 9.71 3.78 -16.74
CA SER A 66 9.70 5.00 -17.54
C SER A 66 8.28 5.57 -17.62
N ILE A 67 8.13 6.84 -17.29
CA ILE A 67 6.88 7.58 -17.49
C ILE A 67 6.91 8.24 -18.87
N PRO A 68 5.87 8.08 -19.71
CA PRO A 68 5.75 8.78 -20.98
C PRO A 68 5.79 10.30 -20.78
N ALA A 69 6.46 11.03 -21.68
CA ALA A 69 6.70 12.47 -21.51
C ALA A 69 5.41 13.31 -21.43
N GLU A 70 4.32 12.82 -22.00
CA GLU A 70 2.99 13.42 -21.99
C GLU A 70 2.23 13.28 -20.66
N VAL A 71 2.66 12.35 -19.80
CA VAL A 71 2.02 12.11 -18.52
C VAL A 71 2.47 13.15 -17.51
N LYS A 72 1.50 13.87 -16.93
CA LYS A 72 1.74 14.75 -15.78
C LYS A 72 1.71 13.93 -14.50
N TYR A 73 2.72 14.12 -13.66
CA TYR A 73 2.82 13.50 -12.34
C TYR A 73 3.40 14.50 -11.34
N GLU A 74 3.11 14.27 -10.07
CA GLU A 74 3.76 14.94 -8.96
C GLU A 74 4.61 13.94 -8.20
N LEU A 75 5.80 14.38 -7.79
CA LEU A 75 6.68 13.59 -6.95
C LEU A 75 6.34 13.83 -5.49
N ILE A 76 6.32 12.76 -4.70
CA ILE A 76 6.29 12.86 -3.24
C ILE A 76 7.73 13.14 -2.81
N PRO A 77 8.04 14.31 -2.21
CA PRO A 77 9.37 14.60 -1.70
C PRO A 77 9.77 13.56 -0.65
N PHE A 78 11.05 13.19 -0.64
CA PHE A 78 11.57 12.16 0.24
C PHE A 78 11.39 12.51 1.73
N GLU A 79 11.40 13.80 2.04
CA GLU A 79 11.20 14.35 3.38
C GLU A 79 9.76 14.19 3.89
N LEU A 80 8.81 13.92 2.98
CA LEU A 80 7.41 13.65 3.34
C LEU A 80 7.15 12.17 3.63
N LEU A 81 8.11 11.27 3.42
CA LEU A 81 7.99 9.89 3.86
C LEU A 81 8.10 9.85 5.39
N ALA A 82 7.05 9.37 6.05
CA ALA A 82 7.05 9.25 7.49
C ALA A 82 8.13 8.26 7.96
N THR A 83 8.89 8.68 8.98
CA THR A 83 9.80 7.85 9.75
C THR A 83 9.23 7.63 11.17
N PRO A 84 9.78 6.69 11.96
CA PRO A 84 9.40 6.55 13.37
C PRO A 84 9.55 7.86 14.17
N GLU A 85 10.58 8.66 13.84
CA GLU A 85 10.81 9.98 14.46
C GLU A 85 9.74 11.00 14.05
N ILE A 86 9.33 11.00 12.77
CA ILE A 86 8.21 11.85 12.30
C ILE A 86 6.93 11.43 13.01
N PHE A 87 6.64 10.13 13.09
CA PHE A 87 5.45 9.61 13.78
C PHE A 87 5.37 10.10 15.23
N SER A 88 6.50 10.08 15.92
CA SER A 88 6.62 10.50 17.32
C SER A 88 6.55 12.03 17.48
N SER A 89 7.29 12.78 16.66
CA SER A 89 7.39 14.25 16.77
C SER A 89 6.12 14.96 16.32
N VAL A 90 5.46 14.43 15.29
CA VAL A 90 4.18 14.92 14.80
C VAL A 90 3.02 14.45 15.68
N GLN A 91 3.27 13.55 16.65
CA GLN A 91 2.23 13.01 17.53
C GLN A 91 1.09 12.40 16.71
N ILE A 92 1.42 11.45 15.82
CA ILE A 92 0.42 10.73 15.03
C ILE A 92 -0.25 9.69 15.93
N HIS A 93 -1.57 9.76 16.04
CA HIS A 93 -2.32 8.98 17.02
C HIS A 93 -3.51 8.23 16.39
N PRO A 94 -4.04 7.21 17.08
CA PRO A 94 -5.35 6.67 16.73
C PRO A 94 -6.38 7.80 16.62
N THR A 95 -7.35 7.65 15.72
CA THR A 95 -8.37 8.62 15.32
C THR A 95 -7.90 9.78 14.44
N ASP A 96 -6.59 9.95 14.21
CA ASP A 96 -6.12 10.93 13.22
C ASP A 96 -6.67 10.59 11.83
N HIS A 97 -7.10 11.62 11.12
CA HIS A 97 -7.70 11.50 9.80
C HIS A 97 -6.65 11.17 8.75
N VAL A 98 -6.97 10.25 7.85
CA VAL A 98 -6.10 9.84 6.75
C VAL A 98 -6.84 9.87 5.43
N VAL A 99 -6.09 10.08 4.35
CA VAL A 99 -6.61 10.14 2.98
C VAL A 99 -5.71 9.32 2.06
N TYR A 100 -6.32 8.58 1.13
CA TYR A 100 -5.56 7.86 0.11
C TYR A 100 -6.29 7.85 -1.23
N PRO A 101 -5.60 8.12 -2.35
CA PRO A 101 -6.11 7.80 -3.67
C PRO A 101 -6.05 6.27 -3.88
N SER A 102 -7.08 5.69 -4.46
CA SER A 102 -7.14 4.28 -4.83
C SER A 102 -7.87 4.10 -6.15
N LEU A 103 -7.83 2.88 -6.70
CA LEU A 103 -8.60 2.52 -7.87
C LEU A 103 -9.82 1.71 -7.43
N LEU A 104 -11.00 2.09 -7.92
CA LEU A 104 -12.11 1.15 -8.04
C LEU A 104 -11.83 0.26 -9.25
N ALA A 105 -11.39 -0.96 -8.97
CA ALA A 105 -11.08 -1.94 -10.01
C ALA A 105 -12.37 -2.45 -10.68
N ASN A 106 -12.31 -2.62 -12.00
CA ASN A 106 -13.35 -3.27 -12.82
C ASN A 106 -14.73 -2.58 -12.80
N VAL A 107 -14.77 -1.25 -12.73
CA VAL A 107 -16.01 -0.49 -12.89
C VAL A 107 -16.21 -0.21 -14.38
N ALA A 108 -17.19 -0.89 -14.99
CA ALA A 108 -17.54 -0.73 -16.41
C ALA A 108 -16.33 -0.84 -17.36
N ASP A 109 -15.57 -1.94 -17.25
CA ASP A 109 -14.35 -2.24 -18.04
C ASP A 109 -13.19 -1.22 -17.90
N SER A 110 -13.29 -0.32 -16.92
CA SER A 110 -12.30 0.71 -16.61
C SER A 110 -11.94 0.71 -15.12
N ASN A 111 -10.80 1.32 -14.79
CA ASN A 111 -10.44 1.61 -13.42
C ASN A 111 -10.81 3.06 -13.14
N PHE A 112 -11.63 3.28 -12.12
CA PHE A 112 -12.03 4.65 -11.74
C PHE A 112 -11.21 5.11 -10.53
N SER A 113 -10.57 6.27 -10.62
CA SER A 113 -9.83 6.83 -9.51
C SER A 113 -10.79 7.35 -8.44
N VAL A 114 -10.58 6.95 -7.19
CA VAL A 114 -11.33 7.45 -6.04
C VAL A 114 -10.39 7.88 -4.93
N VAL A 115 -10.72 8.99 -4.29
CA VAL A 115 -10.08 9.38 -3.04
C VAL A 115 -10.93 8.85 -1.89
N ARG A 116 -10.27 8.18 -0.95
CA ARG A 116 -10.89 7.60 0.24
C ARG A 116 -10.33 8.26 1.47
N THR A 117 -11.18 8.32 2.48
CA THR A 117 -10.83 8.82 3.81
C THR A 117 -11.03 7.71 4.83
N GLY A 118 -10.36 7.86 5.95
CA GLY A 118 -10.50 6.96 7.10
C GLY A 118 -9.88 7.59 8.33
N SER A 119 -9.74 6.80 9.38
CA SER A 119 -9.00 7.21 10.58
C SER A 119 -8.00 6.13 10.98
N ILE A 120 -6.95 6.51 11.68
CA ILE A 120 -6.00 5.52 12.22
C ILE A 120 -6.70 4.72 13.32
N ALA A 121 -6.87 3.42 13.12
CA ALA A 121 -7.42 2.51 14.12
C ALA A 121 -6.35 2.04 15.11
N ARG A 122 -5.13 1.80 14.59
CA ARG A 122 -3.96 1.39 15.39
C ARG A 122 -2.68 1.89 14.73
N THR A 123 -1.82 2.54 15.50
CA THR A 123 -0.48 2.95 15.06
C THR A 123 0.48 1.76 15.03
N PRO A 124 1.59 1.84 14.27
CA PRO A 124 2.68 0.88 14.37
C PRO A 124 3.19 0.89 15.81
N ASN A 125 2.88 -0.16 16.56
CA ASN A 125 3.45 -0.38 17.88
C ASN A 125 4.65 -1.32 17.75
N GLN A 126 5.44 -1.43 18.81
CA GLN A 126 6.59 -2.35 18.85
C GLN A 126 6.22 -3.84 18.67
N GLN A 127 4.93 -4.18 18.54
CA GLN A 127 4.47 -5.54 18.36
C GLN A 127 4.13 -5.81 16.89
N LYS A 128 4.99 -6.57 16.22
CA LYS A 128 4.74 -7.11 14.89
C LYS A 128 3.48 -8.00 14.90
N ILE A 129 2.59 -7.82 13.94
CA ILE A 129 1.37 -8.63 13.76
C ILE A 129 1.67 -9.76 12.80
N GLU A 130 1.16 -10.97 13.09
CA GLU A 130 1.19 -12.09 12.15
C GLU A 130 0.21 -11.85 11.00
N LEU A 131 0.74 -11.77 9.79
CA LEU A 131 0.00 -11.66 8.55
C LEU A 131 0.15 -12.94 7.75
N ASN A 132 -0.97 -13.47 7.24
CA ASN A 132 -0.93 -14.50 6.21
C ASN A 132 -0.89 -13.84 4.82
N LEU A 133 0.32 -13.79 4.26
CA LEU A 133 0.62 -13.24 2.94
C LEU A 133 0.43 -14.27 1.82
N GLY A 134 0.38 -15.55 2.16
CA GLY A 134 0.18 -16.64 1.21
C GLY A 134 -1.27 -16.80 0.77
N ASP A 135 -1.49 -17.59 -0.28
CA ASP A 135 -2.85 -18.02 -0.65
C ASP A 135 -3.40 -19.05 0.35
N ARG A 136 -4.63 -19.51 0.13
CA ARG A 136 -5.27 -20.47 1.04
C ARG A 136 -4.51 -21.80 1.11
N ASP A 137 -3.82 -22.17 0.04
CA ASP A 137 -3.20 -23.49 -0.12
C ASP A 137 -1.71 -23.47 0.29
N HIS A 138 -1.08 -22.30 0.26
CA HIS A 138 0.33 -22.05 0.58
C HIS A 138 0.45 -20.80 1.48
N PRO A 139 0.03 -20.87 2.75
CA PRO A 139 0.10 -19.75 3.66
C PRO A 139 1.56 -19.37 3.94
N ILE A 140 1.88 -18.09 3.81
CA ILE A 140 3.16 -17.50 4.19
C ILE A 140 2.89 -16.62 5.39
N ILE A 141 3.30 -17.08 6.57
CA ILE A 141 3.14 -16.32 7.82
C ILE A 141 4.33 -15.39 7.97
N SER A 142 4.06 -14.09 7.97
CA SER A 142 5.07 -13.04 8.18
C SER A 142 4.68 -12.20 9.38
N LYS A 143 5.66 -11.86 10.23
CA LYS A 143 5.48 -10.90 11.32
C LYS A 143 5.95 -9.55 10.84
N GLN A 144 5.01 -8.61 10.68
CA GLN A 144 5.31 -7.29 10.16
C GLN A 144 4.88 -6.21 11.13
N GLU A 145 5.68 -5.15 11.17
CA GLU A 145 5.21 -3.88 11.72
C GLU A 145 4.20 -3.30 10.74
N ILE A 146 2.97 -3.09 11.22
CA ILE A 146 1.89 -2.54 10.42
C ILE A 146 1.10 -1.52 11.22
N PHE A 147 0.32 -0.74 10.50
CA PHE A 147 -0.76 0.03 11.09
C PHE A 147 -2.09 -0.33 10.46
N LEU A 148 -3.14 -0.06 11.22
CA LEU A 148 -4.51 -0.35 10.84
C LEU A 148 -5.24 0.98 10.69
N ILE A 149 -6.01 1.09 9.62
CA ILE A 149 -6.90 2.22 9.40
C ILE A 149 -8.35 1.74 9.31
N ASP A 150 -9.25 2.50 9.91
CA ASP A 150 -10.69 2.32 9.80
C ASP A 150 -11.16 2.86 8.44
N THR A 151 -11.24 1.95 7.47
CA THR A 151 -11.70 2.22 6.11
C THR A 151 -12.00 0.90 5.40
N MET A 152 -12.73 0.99 4.29
CA MET A 152 -13.01 -0.18 3.47
C MET A 152 -11.76 -0.69 2.75
N ALA A 153 -11.33 -1.90 3.10
CA ALA A 153 -10.38 -2.68 2.30
C ALA A 153 -11.08 -3.20 1.03
N ILE A 154 -10.79 -2.59 -0.11
CA ILE A 154 -11.37 -2.97 -1.41
C ILE A 154 -10.29 -3.43 -2.40
N PRO A 155 -10.64 -4.30 -3.36
CA PRO A 155 -9.80 -4.55 -4.53
C PRO A 155 -9.47 -3.24 -5.25
N GLY A 156 -8.19 -3.06 -5.59
CA GLY A 156 -7.67 -1.83 -6.21
C GLY A 156 -7.19 -0.75 -5.23
N ALA A 157 -7.34 -0.95 -3.91
CA ALA A 157 -6.68 -0.13 -2.91
C ALA A 157 -5.24 -0.59 -2.59
N SER A 158 -4.89 -1.85 -2.84
CA SER A 158 -3.53 -2.34 -2.60
C SER A 158 -2.49 -1.57 -3.44
N GLY A 159 -1.38 -1.18 -2.83
CA GLY A 159 -0.37 -0.31 -3.41
C GLY A 159 -0.68 1.19 -3.34
N SER A 160 -1.84 1.58 -2.82
CA SER A 160 -2.21 2.99 -2.71
C SER A 160 -1.38 3.72 -1.64
N PRO A 161 -0.86 4.92 -1.91
CA PRO A 161 -0.19 5.74 -0.91
C PRO A 161 -1.21 6.29 0.09
N LEU A 162 -0.92 6.19 1.39
CA LEU A 162 -1.76 6.75 2.44
C LEU A 162 -1.10 7.97 3.07
N PHE A 163 -1.83 9.08 3.09
CA PHE A 163 -1.38 10.34 3.65
C PHE A 163 -2.09 10.67 4.96
N LEU A 164 -1.38 11.33 5.87
CA LEU A 164 -1.99 12.05 6.97
C LEU A 164 -2.80 13.21 6.41
N SER A 165 -4.06 13.33 6.83
CA SER A 165 -4.90 14.46 6.43
C SER A 165 -4.35 15.76 7.06
N PRO A 166 -4.23 16.86 6.30
CA PRO A 166 -3.78 18.15 6.83
C PRO A 166 -4.84 18.87 7.68
N GLU A 167 -6.01 18.24 7.90
CA GLU A 167 -7.11 18.77 8.69
C GLU A 167 -6.74 19.03 10.15
N PRO A 168 -7.47 19.93 10.86
CA PRO A 168 -7.27 20.17 12.27
C PRO A 168 -7.38 18.86 13.08
N ARG A 169 -6.28 18.46 13.72
CA ARG A 169 -6.23 17.28 14.57
C ARG A 169 -6.67 17.60 16.00
N GLN A 170 -6.88 16.57 16.82
CA GLN A 170 -7.12 16.75 18.25
C GLN A 170 -6.00 17.56 18.94
N THR A 171 -4.78 17.50 18.41
CA THR A 171 -3.62 18.27 18.89
C THR A 171 -3.62 19.74 18.45
N GLY A 172 -4.60 20.19 17.65
CA GLY A 172 -4.87 21.59 17.33
C GLY A 172 -4.02 22.22 16.24
N ALA A 173 -2.99 21.52 15.72
CA ALA A 173 -2.14 22.03 14.65
C ALA A 173 -2.44 21.33 13.31
N ALA A 174 -2.64 22.14 12.26
CA ALA A 174 -2.61 21.66 10.88
C ALA A 174 -1.20 21.14 10.58
N VAL A 175 -1.11 19.99 9.91
CA VAL A 175 0.16 19.34 9.61
C VAL A 175 0.34 19.20 8.11
N THR A 176 1.60 19.12 7.70
CA THR A 176 1.97 18.67 6.36
C THR A 176 1.41 17.27 6.11
N ALA A 177 0.95 17.02 4.88
CA ALA A 177 0.51 15.70 4.44
C ALA A 177 1.73 14.76 4.30
N PHE A 178 2.06 14.04 5.36
CA PHE A 178 3.08 13.00 5.35
C PHE A 178 2.54 11.72 4.70
N LEU A 179 3.35 11.06 3.87
CA LEU A 179 3.09 9.70 3.42
C LEU A 179 3.36 8.75 4.59
N LEU A 180 2.29 8.20 5.16
CA LEU A 180 2.35 7.30 6.31
C LEU A 180 2.71 5.87 5.92
N GLY A 181 2.31 5.45 4.72
CA GLY A 181 2.55 4.09 4.26
C GLY A 181 1.83 3.74 2.97
N ILE A 182 1.84 2.45 2.67
CA ILE A 182 1.21 1.87 1.48
C ILE A 182 0.14 0.88 1.92
N ILE A 183 -1.07 1.04 1.38
CA ILE A 183 -2.18 0.15 1.64
C ILE A 183 -1.86 -1.25 1.11
N GLN A 184 -1.94 -2.27 1.97
CA GLN A 184 -1.96 -3.68 1.56
C GLN A 184 -3.40 -4.14 1.25
N ALA A 185 -4.39 -3.40 1.78
CA ALA A 185 -5.83 -3.63 1.71
C ALA A 185 -6.27 -4.88 2.48
N HIS A 186 -5.99 -6.09 1.97
CA HIS A 186 -6.53 -7.32 2.52
C HIS A 186 -5.50 -8.08 3.36
N ALA A 187 -5.87 -8.38 4.61
CA ALA A 187 -5.07 -9.22 5.49
C ALA A 187 -5.93 -10.32 6.10
N ASN A 188 -5.47 -11.56 5.93
CA ASN A 188 -6.03 -12.72 6.61
C ASN A 188 -5.24 -12.97 7.88
N SER A 189 -5.59 -12.28 8.96
CA SER A 189 -4.99 -12.49 10.28
C SER A 189 -6.09 -12.67 11.33
N PRO A 190 -6.00 -13.69 12.21
CA PRO A 190 -6.96 -13.85 13.31
C PRO A 190 -6.88 -12.70 14.33
N GLU A 191 -5.79 -11.91 14.32
CA GLU A 191 -5.66 -10.70 15.14
C GLU A 191 -6.43 -9.50 14.54
N ILE A 192 -6.81 -9.55 13.27
CA ILE A 192 -7.44 -8.44 12.52
C ILE A 192 -8.89 -8.79 12.15
N ILE A 193 -9.15 -10.06 11.80
CA ILE A 193 -10.47 -10.57 11.46
C ILE A 193 -11.06 -11.25 12.69
N HIS A 194 -12.08 -10.65 13.29
CA HIS A 194 -12.85 -11.27 14.37
C HIS A 194 -14.10 -11.97 13.83
N PRO A 195 -14.43 -13.18 14.34
CA PRO A 195 -15.66 -13.86 13.97
C PRO A 195 -16.87 -13.07 14.49
N VAL A 196 -17.88 -12.89 13.65
CA VAL A 196 -19.17 -12.34 14.09
C VAL A 196 -20.03 -13.52 14.55
N GLN A 197 -20.32 -13.57 15.85
CA GLN A 197 -21.34 -14.49 16.36
C GLN A 197 -22.72 -13.83 16.21
N PRO A 198 -23.68 -14.43 15.49
CA PRO A 198 -25.04 -13.94 15.49
C PRO A 198 -25.61 -14.07 16.90
N ALA A 199 -25.93 -12.95 17.53
CA ALA A 199 -26.62 -12.90 18.81
C ALA A 199 -28.09 -13.31 18.61
N GLY A 200 -28.37 -14.61 18.73
CA GLY A 200 -29.72 -15.15 18.81
C GLY A 200 -30.03 -15.62 20.23
N PRO A 201 -31.29 -15.56 20.70
CA PRO A 201 -31.67 -15.94 22.07
C PRO A 201 -31.40 -17.41 22.44
N ASP A 202 -31.02 -18.25 21.47
CA ASP A 202 -30.67 -19.67 21.63
C ASP A 202 -29.21 -20.01 21.23
N SER A 203 -28.31 -19.02 21.14
CA SER A 203 -26.94 -19.25 20.66
C SER A 203 -26.05 -19.93 21.71
N SER A 204 -26.24 -21.24 21.88
CA SER A 204 -25.09 -22.09 22.22
C SER A 204 -24.02 -21.88 21.13
N PRO A 205 -22.73 -21.69 21.49
CA PRO A 205 -21.68 -21.54 20.49
C PRO A 205 -21.77 -22.72 19.53
N PRO A 206 -21.70 -22.51 18.19
CA PRO A 206 -21.75 -23.62 17.27
C PRO A 206 -20.69 -24.64 17.69
N PRO A 207 -21.02 -25.95 17.78
CA PRO A 207 -20.15 -26.98 18.36
C PRO A 207 -18.86 -27.21 17.55
N ASP A 208 -18.68 -26.47 16.45
CA ASP A 208 -17.57 -26.56 15.53
C ASP A 208 -17.02 -25.14 15.27
N PRO A 209 -15.79 -24.83 15.71
CA PRO A 209 -15.10 -23.56 15.42
C PRO A 209 -15.01 -23.24 13.92
N ALA A 210 -15.03 -24.25 13.06
CA ALA A 210 -15.03 -24.09 11.60
C ALA A 210 -16.36 -23.58 11.03
N LYS A 211 -17.45 -23.63 11.82
CA LYS A 211 -18.80 -23.15 11.45
C LYS A 211 -19.15 -21.79 12.03
N GLN A 212 -18.20 -21.10 12.67
CA GLN A 212 -18.38 -19.69 13.01
C GLN A 212 -18.52 -18.89 11.70
N TYR A 213 -19.43 -17.91 11.67
CA TYR A 213 -19.60 -17.05 10.50
C TYR A 213 -18.41 -16.09 10.42
N TRP A 214 -17.38 -16.53 9.71
CA TRP A 214 -16.24 -15.68 9.37
C TRP A 214 -16.65 -14.78 8.21
N PHE A 215 -16.62 -13.47 8.41
CA PHE A 215 -16.40 -12.60 7.27
C PHE A 215 -14.97 -12.87 6.81
N GLY A 216 -14.81 -13.60 5.70
CA GLY A 216 -13.50 -13.94 5.13
C GLY A 216 -12.72 -12.75 4.57
N ALA A 217 -13.11 -11.53 4.94
CA ALA A 217 -12.46 -10.28 4.63
C ALA A 217 -12.64 -9.28 5.77
N ASN A 218 -11.58 -8.53 6.03
CA ASN A 218 -11.54 -7.34 6.87
C ASN A 218 -12.45 -6.22 6.30
N ALA A 219 -13.76 -6.33 6.52
CA ALA A 219 -14.75 -5.35 6.07
C ALA A 219 -14.79 -4.14 7.02
N GLY A 220 -13.83 -3.22 6.87
CA GLY A 220 -13.78 -1.97 7.64
C GLY A 220 -12.41 -1.65 8.24
N ILE A 221 -11.44 -2.55 8.14
CA ILE A 221 -10.05 -2.27 8.52
C ILE A 221 -9.18 -2.52 7.30
N ALA A 222 -8.33 -1.56 6.92
CA ALA A 222 -7.26 -1.81 5.96
C ALA A 222 -5.92 -1.93 6.67
N VAL A 223 -5.11 -2.89 6.22
CA VAL A 223 -3.71 -3.03 6.66
C VAL A 223 -2.82 -2.14 5.82
N VAL A 224 -1.88 -1.50 6.50
CA VAL A 224 -0.97 -0.56 5.88
C VAL A 224 0.44 -0.84 6.35
N ILE A 225 1.36 -0.84 5.40
CA ILE A 225 2.79 -1.04 5.66
C ILE A 225 3.42 0.35 5.80
N PRO A 226 4.17 0.62 6.89
CA PRO A 226 4.77 1.92 7.12
C PRO A 226 5.70 2.42 6.01
N ALA A 227 5.70 3.73 5.80
CA ALA A 227 6.48 4.37 4.74
C ALA A 227 8.00 4.26 4.97
N TRP A 228 8.47 4.07 6.20
CA TRP A 228 9.89 3.89 6.48
C TRP A 228 10.48 2.63 5.83
N HIS A 229 9.67 1.59 5.56
CA HIS A 229 10.16 0.44 4.81
C HIS A 229 10.49 0.77 3.34
N ILE A 230 9.81 1.76 2.75
CA ILE A 230 10.19 2.29 1.43
C ILE A 230 11.58 2.93 1.51
N ARG A 231 11.79 3.72 2.56
CA ARG A 231 13.05 4.39 2.81
C ARG A 231 14.19 3.40 3.03
N GLU A 232 13.94 2.33 3.76
CA GLU A 232 14.90 1.23 3.95
C GLU A 232 15.31 0.61 2.61
N ILE A 233 14.37 0.39 1.68
CA ILE A 233 14.69 -0.04 0.30
C ILE A 233 15.61 0.98 -0.38
N MET A 234 15.22 2.26 -0.36
CA MET A 234 15.96 3.35 -1.03
C MET A 234 17.36 3.58 -0.42
N GLU A 235 17.56 3.17 0.82
CA GLU A 235 18.82 3.29 1.53
C GLU A 235 19.78 2.11 1.30
N THR A 236 19.32 1.03 0.67
CA THR A 236 20.16 -0.14 0.33
C THR A 236 21.28 0.19 -0.66
N ALA A 237 22.36 -0.59 -0.60
CA ALA A 237 23.49 -0.46 -1.52
C ALA A 237 23.07 -0.73 -2.97
N ASP A 238 22.26 -1.77 -3.19
CA ASP A 238 21.80 -2.16 -4.52
C ASP A 238 21.00 -1.04 -5.19
N PHE A 239 20.06 -0.43 -4.45
CA PHE A 239 19.31 0.72 -4.94
C PHE A 239 20.24 1.90 -5.27
N LYS A 240 21.07 2.32 -4.32
CA LYS A 240 21.96 3.50 -4.50
C LYS A 240 22.97 3.31 -5.64
N ASN A 241 23.55 2.12 -5.77
CA ASN A 241 24.47 1.79 -6.84
C ASN A 241 23.77 1.87 -8.19
N ARG A 242 22.59 1.25 -8.31
CA ARG A 242 21.81 1.28 -9.55
C ARG A 242 21.44 2.70 -9.98
N ILE A 243 20.97 3.54 -9.04
CA ILE A 243 20.66 4.94 -9.34
C ILE A 243 21.92 5.72 -9.76
N SER A 244 23.07 5.45 -9.12
CA SER A 244 24.33 6.10 -9.45
C SER A 244 24.87 5.72 -10.84
N GLU A 245 24.63 4.49 -11.29
CA GLU A 245 24.96 4.04 -12.65
C GLU A 245 24.13 4.80 -13.69
N LEU A 246 22.82 4.89 -13.47
CA LEU A 246 21.90 5.53 -14.39
C LEU A 246 22.16 7.04 -14.53
N ILE A 247 22.53 7.73 -13.45
CA ILE A 247 22.88 9.15 -13.51
C ILE A 247 24.13 9.37 -14.39
N LYS A 248 25.10 8.45 -14.34
CA LYS A 248 26.33 8.54 -15.16
C LYS A 248 26.11 8.22 -16.63
N GLU A 249 25.07 7.47 -16.97
CA GLU A 249 24.71 7.15 -18.36
C GLU A 249 23.99 8.34 -19.06
N ASP A 250 23.44 9.27 -18.28
CA ASP A 250 22.69 10.45 -18.76
C ASP A 250 23.57 11.72 -18.95
N ASP A 251 24.85 11.67 -18.54
CA ASP A 251 25.89 12.73 -18.71
C ASP A 251 26.75 12.52 -19.96
#